data_AF-A0A947CSD2-F1
#
_entry.id   AF-A0A947CSD2-F1
#
_cell.length_a   1.000
_cell.length_b   1.000
_cell.length_c   1.000
_cell.angle_alpha   90.00
_cell.angle_beta   90.00
_cell.angle_gamma   90.00
#
_symmetry.space_group_name_H-M   'P 1'
#
loop_
_entity.id
_entity.type
_entity.pdbx_description
1 polymer ?
#
loop_
_entity_poly.entity_id
_entity_poly.type
_entity_poly.pdbx_seq_one_letter_code
_entity_poly.pdbx_strand_id
1 'polypeptide(L)'
;MITGLLVWVALATPWSSAEPPMVLAAAPVQVEPTADVDISDDDLHLQEIFDPDVELGQQVTIYARNLRQRVTVRLPSDPNEVTDETMAAMRRILRCHRTGRRHRIDKNVVAHLGRVAARFPGREIEIVSGYRAYGGAKRSKHFRGQAVDFKVEGVRAKEVRDFLWAELEHVGVGHYHSKGFIHLDVRPSEMKIGWDQWREGGKYRYHPRWTAGNGNI
;
A
#
# COMPACT_ATOMS: atom_id res chain seq x y z
N MET A 1 -3.98 3.38 -77.99
CA MET A 1 -4.65 3.96 -76.81
C MET A 1 -4.92 2.83 -75.82
N ILE A 2 -4.69 3.04 -74.51
CA ILE A 2 -5.26 2.26 -73.37
C ILE A 2 -4.79 0.78 -73.26
N THR A 3 -4.40 0.18 -72.12
CA THR A 3 -3.83 0.59 -70.80
C THR A 3 -3.30 -0.66 -70.09
N GLY A 4 -2.30 -0.53 -69.20
CA GLY A 4 -2.02 -1.48 -68.11
C GLY A 4 -1.15 -2.70 -68.47
N LEU A 5 -0.46 -3.35 -67.52
CA LEU A 5 -0.20 -3.02 -66.12
C LEU A 5 1.14 -3.64 -65.70
N LEU A 6 1.91 -2.99 -64.81
CA LEU A 6 3.19 -3.50 -64.32
C LEU A 6 3.02 -4.62 -63.27
N VAL A 7 3.88 -5.65 -63.38
CA VAL A 7 4.74 -6.25 -62.33
C VAL A 7 4.10 -6.61 -60.97
N TRP A 8 4.33 -7.84 -60.49
CA TRP A 8 5.13 -8.14 -59.29
C TRP A 8 5.44 -9.64 -59.20
N VAL A 9 6.74 -9.97 -59.24
CA VAL A 9 7.26 -11.33 -59.02
C VAL A 9 7.48 -11.51 -57.52
N ALA A 10 6.93 -12.58 -56.95
CA ALA A 10 7.21 -12.96 -55.57
C ALA A 10 8.56 -13.70 -55.49
N LEU A 11 9.51 -13.15 -54.73
CA LEU A 11 10.68 -13.87 -54.26
C LEU A 11 10.75 -13.76 -52.73
N ALA A 12 10.48 -14.86 -52.05
CA ALA A 12 10.66 -14.97 -50.61
C ALA A 12 12.16 -14.99 -50.29
N THR A 13 12.59 -14.15 -49.35
CA THR A 13 13.93 -14.22 -48.77
C THR A 13 13.99 -15.36 -47.75
N PRO A 14 15.05 -16.20 -47.74
CA PRO A 14 15.20 -17.22 -46.72
C PRO A 14 15.53 -16.58 -45.37
N TRP A 15 14.75 -16.92 -44.35
CA TRP A 15 14.99 -16.54 -42.96
C TRP A 15 16.25 -17.26 -42.45
N SER A 16 17.28 -16.49 -42.08
CA SER A 16 18.55 -17.03 -41.59
C SER A 16 18.43 -17.51 -40.14
N SER A 17 18.87 -18.75 -39.89
CA SER A 17 18.90 -19.36 -38.56
C SER A 17 20.00 -18.71 -37.70
N ALA A 18 19.60 -17.88 -36.74
CA ALA A 18 20.46 -17.44 -35.64
C ALA A 18 19.74 -17.75 -34.31
N GLU A 19 20.26 -18.71 -33.56
CA GLU A 19 19.74 -19.04 -32.24
C GLU A 19 20.11 -17.93 -31.23
N PRO A 20 19.18 -17.49 -30.37
CA PRO A 20 19.52 -16.57 -29.29
C PRO A 20 20.39 -17.29 -28.25
N PRO A 21 21.41 -16.64 -27.68
CA PRO A 21 22.38 -17.30 -26.80
C PRO A 21 21.74 -17.82 -25.52
N MET A 22 22.13 -19.03 -25.11
CA MET A 22 21.85 -19.59 -23.79
C MET A 22 22.36 -18.65 -22.69
N VAL A 23 21.45 -17.96 -22.01
CA VAL A 23 21.76 -17.35 -20.71
C VAL A 23 21.79 -18.47 -19.67
N LEU A 24 22.99 -18.74 -19.16
CA LEU A 24 23.24 -19.71 -18.10
C LEU A 24 22.28 -19.47 -16.93
N ALA A 25 21.54 -20.50 -16.53
CA ALA A 25 20.59 -20.41 -15.43
C ALA A 25 21.34 -20.07 -14.14
N ALA A 26 21.14 -18.85 -13.63
CA ALA A 26 21.55 -18.50 -12.28
C ALA A 26 20.83 -19.45 -11.31
N ALA A 27 21.60 -20.17 -10.49
CA ALA A 27 21.06 -21.12 -9.53
C ALA A 27 20.01 -20.44 -8.63
N PRO A 28 18.95 -21.16 -8.22
CA PRO A 28 17.94 -20.59 -7.34
C PRO A 28 18.60 -20.23 -6.01
N VAL A 29 18.74 -18.92 -5.75
CA VAL A 29 19.05 -18.40 -4.42
C VAL A 29 17.98 -18.94 -3.48
N GLN A 30 18.38 -19.89 -2.63
CA GLN A 30 17.55 -20.37 -1.53
C GLN A 30 17.35 -19.18 -0.60
N VAL A 31 16.17 -18.57 -0.66
CA VAL A 31 15.76 -17.62 0.38
C VAL A 31 15.27 -18.49 1.53
N GLU A 32 16.20 -18.82 2.43
CA GLU A 32 15.92 -19.38 3.74
C GLU A 32 14.75 -18.61 4.37
N PRO A 33 13.72 -19.28 4.92
CA PRO A 33 12.63 -18.58 5.57
C PRO A 33 13.18 -17.86 6.81
N THR A 34 13.22 -16.53 6.75
CA THR A 34 13.62 -15.70 7.89
C THR A 34 12.71 -16.03 9.07
N ALA A 35 13.30 -16.53 10.16
CA ALA A 35 12.59 -17.14 11.28
C ALA A 35 11.39 -16.31 11.75
N ASP A 36 10.30 -17.01 12.08
CA ASP A 36 9.16 -16.42 12.75
C ASP A 36 9.64 -15.81 14.08
N VAL A 37 9.66 -14.48 14.17
CA VAL A 37 10.01 -13.79 15.41
C VAL A 37 8.79 -13.83 16.32
N ASP A 38 8.77 -14.82 17.19
CA ASP A 38 7.90 -14.83 18.37
C ASP A 38 8.38 -13.71 19.31
N ILE A 39 7.54 -12.69 19.49
CA ILE A 39 7.78 -11.60 20.43
C ILE A 39 6.77 -11.80 21.54
N SER A 40 7.27 -12.25 22.68
CA SER A 40 6.50 -12.49 23.90
C SER A 40 5.67 -11.27 24.30
N ASP A 41 4.49 -11.54 24.84
CA ASP A 41 3.70 -10.54 25.55
C ASP A 41 4.37 -10.21 26.89
N ASP A 42 4.28 -8.93 27.28
CA ASP A 42 4.71 -8.22 28.53
C ASP A 42 5.14 -6.79 28.06
N ASP A 43 4.83 -5.64 28.67
CA ASP A 43 3.86 -5.19 29.69
C ASP A 43 3.09 -3.97 29.06
N LEU A 44 2.10 -3.25 29.61
CA LEU A 44 1.55 -3.00 30.96
C LEU A 44 2.36 -2.09 31.91
N HIS A 45 2.43 -0.80 31.60
CA HIS A 45 1.88 0.24 32.50
C HIS A 45 1.83 1.63 31.85
N LEU A 46 0.64 2.23 31.82
CA LEU A 46 0.41 3.64 31.52
C LEU A 46 -0.10 4.33 32.79
N GLN A 47 0.54 5.42 33.22
CA GLN A 47 -0.15 6.52 33.91
C GLN A 47 0.68 7.82 33.91
N GLU A 48 0.00 8.89 33.49
CA GLU A 48 0.19 10.30 33.90
C GLU A 48 1.55 11.00 33.68
N ILE A 49 1.69 11.65 32.51
CA ILE A 49 1.89 13.11 32.42
C ILE A 49 1.02 13.62 31.26
N PHE A 50 0.17 14.64 31.48
CA PHE A 50 -0.61 15.29 30.42
C PHE A 50 -0.18 16.75 30.30
N ASP A 51 0.56 17.06 29.25
CA ASP A 51 0.90 18.43 28.83
C ASP A 51 -0.03 18.80 27.64
N PRO A 52 -0.92 19.80 27.79
CA PRO A 52 -1.93 20.09 26.77
C PRO A 52 -1.36 20.71 25.48
N ASP A 53 -0.13 21.23 25.48
CA ASP A 53 0.45 21.97 24.34
C ASP A 53 1.49 21.15 23.53
N VAL A 54 1.49 19.82 23.67
CA VAL A 54 2.43 18.92 22.96
C VAL A 54 1.71 17.94 22.01
N GLU A 55 1.37 18.40 20.79
CA GLU A 55 0.83 17.59 19.69
C GLU A 55 1.85 16.62 19.05
N LEU A 56 2.52 15.79 19.84
CA LEU A 56 3.34 14.67 19.33
C LEU A 56 2.48 13.44 18.99
N GLY A 57 1.34 13.64 18.30
CA GLY A 57 0.43 12.59 17.82
C GLY A 57 -0.95 12.51 18.51
N GLN A 58 -1.99 12.43 17.69
CA GLN A 58 -3.40 12.33 18.11
C GLN A 58 -3.73 10.93 18.67
N GLN A 59 -4.62 10.83 19.67
CA GLN A 59 -5.26 9.55 20.01
C GLN A 59 -6.35 9.22 18.99
N VAL A 60 -6.24 8.06 18.35
CA VAL A 60 -7.10 7.64 17.23
C VAL A 60 -7.64 6.24 17.51
N THR A 61 -8.95 6.07 17.38
CA THR A 61 -9.57 4.75 17.36
C THR A 61 -9.50 4.17 15.95
N ILE A 62 -8.97 2.95 15.86
CA ILE A 62 -8.82 2.20 14.63
C ILE A 62 -9.63 0.91 14.73
N TYR A 63 -10.48 0.65 13.75
CA TYR A 63 -11.24 -0.60 13.62
C TYR A 63 -10.66 -1.49 12.53
N ALA A 64 -10.08 -2.63 12.91
CA ALA A 64 -9.64 -3.65 11.99
C ALA A 64 -10.81 -4.54 11.55
N ARG A 65 -11.50 -4.11 10.50
CA ARG A 65 -12.74 -4.72 9.97
C ARG A 65 -12.64 -6.23 9.75
N ASN A 66 -11.54 -6.70 9.14
CA ASN A 66 -11.33 -8.13 8.88
C ASN A 66 -10.90 -8.95 10.12
N LEU A 67 -10.57 -8.29 11.23
CA LEU A 67 -10.23 -8.92 12.51
C LEU A 67 -11.35 -8.74 13.56
N ARG A 68 -12.34 -7.86 13.28
CA ARG A 68 -13.39 -7.41 14.20
C ARG A 68 -12.84 -6.89 15.54
N GLN A 69 -11.70 -6.19 15.48
CA GLN A 69 -11.01 -5.65 16.64
C GLN A 69 -10.89 -4.13 16.55
N ARG A 70 -11.07 -3.44 17.67
CA ARG A 70 -10.73 -2.02 17.83
C ARG A 70 -9.47 -1.87 18.66
N VAL A 71 -8.75 -0.79 18.42
CA VAL A 71 -7.67 -0.32 19.30
C VAL A 71 -7.67 1.21 19.29
N THR A 72 -7.45 1.82 20.44
CA THR A 72 -7.12 3.25 20.54
C THR A 72 -5.61 3.35 20.68
N VAL A 73 -4.97 4.14 19.83
CA VAL A 73 -3.51 4.32 19.78
C VAL A 73 -3.16 5.77 19.53
N ARG A 74 -1.97 6.19 19.97
CA ARG A 74 -1.37 7.45 19.56
C ARG A 74 -0.78 7.29 18.16
N LEU A 75 -1.21 8.10 17.19
CA LEU A 75 -0.65 8.12 15.84
C LEU A 75 0.08 9.45 15.60
N PRO A 76 1.42 9.51 15.76
CA PRO A 76 2.19 10.66 15.33
C PRO A 76 2.28 10.74 13.80
N SER A 77 2.54 11.94 13.29
CA SER A 77 2.73 12.16 11.85
C SER A 77 4.19 11.95 11.40
N ASP A 78 5.17 12.02 12.29
CA ASP A 78 6.56 11.66 11.97
C ASP A 78 6.82 10.16 12.23
N PRO A 79 7.37 9.38 11.27
CA PRO A 79 7.78 7.99 11.52
C PRO A 79 8.82 7.81 12.64
N ASN A 80 9.61 8.83 12.98
CA ASN A 80 10.60 8.80 14.06
C ASN A 80 9.95 8.87 15.44
N GLU A 81 8.82 9.56 15.57
CA GLU A 81 8.01 9.68 16.80
C GLU A 81 7.19 8.41 17.11
N VAL A 82 7.06 7.47 16.16
CA VAL A 82 6.25 6.25 16.37
C VAL A 82 6.90 5.36 17.42
N THR A 83 6.30 5.31 18.61
CA THR A 83 6.75 4.54 19.78
C THR A 83 6.62 3.03 19.57
N ASP A 84 7.36 2.24 20.35
CA ASP A 84 7.29 0.78 20.28
C ASP A 84 5.95 0.21 20.80
N GLU A 85 5.28 0.90 21.73
CA GLU A 85 3.91 0.61 22.15
C GLU A 85 2.94 0.73 20.96
N THR A 86 3.00 1.87 20.24
CA THR A 86 2.21 2.09 19.03
C THR A 86 2.54 1.02 17.99
N MET A 87 3.82 0.71 17.76
CA MET A 87 4.21 -0.36 16.84
C MET A 87 3.69 -1.73 17.28
N ALA A 88 3.67 -2.05 18.57
CA ALA A 88 3.11 -3.30 19.08
C ALA A 88 1.60 -3.40 18.81
N ALA A 89 0.85 -2.33 19.11
CA ALA A 89 -0.58 -2.24 18.82
C ALA A 89 -0.86 -2.36 17.30
N MET A 90 -0.12 -1.61 16.47
CA MET A 90 -0.26 -1.65 15.02
C MET A 90 0.12 -3.02 14.42
N ARG A 91 1.17 -3.70 14.94
CA ARG A 91 1.50 -5.08 14.55
C ARG A 91 0.37 -6.06 14.86
N ARG A 92 -0.38 -5.87 15.96
CA ARG A 92 -1.56 -6.69 16.28
C ARG A 92 -2.68 -6.47 15.25
N ILE A 93 -3.08 -5.22 14.98
CA ILE A 93 -4.24 -4.94 14.10
C ILE A 93 -3.94 -5.00 12.60
N LEU A 94 -2.68 -4.88 12.19
CA LEU A 94 -2.24 -5.02 10.80
C LEU A 94 -1.80 -6.44 10.44
N ARG A 95 -1.95 -7.44 11.33
CA ARG A 95 -1.60 -8.85 11.05
C ARG A 95 -2.42 -9.46 9.91
N CYS A 96 -1.94 -10.56 9.34
CA CYS A 96 -2.67 -11.24 8.28
C CYS A 96 -3.95 -11.91 8.81
N HIS A 97 -5.12 -11.36 8.44
CA HIS A 97 -6.42 -11.90 8.88
C HIS A 97 -6.68 -13.36 8.45
N ARG A 98 -5.95 -13.88 7.45
CA ARG A 98 -6.13 -15.24 6.92
C ARG A 98 -5.30 -16.31 7.66
N THR A 99 -4.25 -15.90 8.37
CA THR A 99 -3.28 -16.82 8.99
C THR A 99 -2.91 -16.45 10.43
N GLY A 100 -3.41 -15.32 10.94
CA GLY A 100 -2.99 -14.76 12.24
C GLY A 100 -1.57 -14.18 12.25
N ARG A 101 -0.69 -14.56 11.32
CA ARG A 101 0.72 -14.17 11.31
C ARG A 101 0.91 -12.66 11.35
N ARG A 102 1.68 -12.21 12.35
CA ARG A 102 2.22 -10.86 12.49
C ARG A 102 3.45 -10.71 11.57
N HIS A 103 3.84 -9.49 11.27
CA HIS A 103 5.05 -9.17 10.51
C HIS A 103 5.56 -7.78 10.95
N ARG A 104 6.83 -7.46 10.69
CA ARG A 104 7.33 -6.09 10.84
C ARG A 104 6.51 -5.15 9.95
N ILE A 105 5.93 -4.10 10.54
CA ILE A 105 5.25 -3.03 9.82
C ILE A 105 6.24 -1.88 9.63
N ASP A 106 6.18 -1.21 8.48
CA ASP A 106 6.98 -0.02 8.20
C ASP A 106 6.44 1.18 9.01
N LYS A 107 7.31 1.89 9.76
CA LYS A 107 6.88 3.03 10.59
C LYS A 107 6.17 4.12 9.77
N ASN A 108 6.51 4.26 8.48
CA ASN A 108 5.85 5.21 7.58
C ASN A 108 4.37 4.87 7.33
N VAL A 109 3.98 3.58 7.33
CA VAL A 109 2.55 3.20 7.23
C VAL A 109 1.76 3.77 8.40
N VAL A 110 2.33 3.68 9.61
CA VAL A 110 1.71 4.22 10.84
C VAL A 110 1.69 5.75 10.80
N ALA A 111 2.80 6.38 10.42
CA ALA A 111 2.92 7.84 10.32
C ALA A 111 2.02 8.47 9.25
N HIS A 112 1.73 7.76 8.16
CA HIS A 112 0.76 8.22 7.16
C HIS A 112 -0.69 8.05 7.64
N LEU A 113 -1.00 7.02 8.43
CA LEU A 113 -2.30 6.91 9.12
C LEU A 113 -2.48 8.03 10.16
N GLY A 114 -1.39 8.46 10.83
CA GLY A 114 -1.38 9.67 11.68
C GLY A 114 -1.74 10.94 10.91
N ARG A 115 -1.09 11.18 9.77
CA ARG A 115 -1.44 12.30 8.86
C ARG A 115 -2.90 12.26 8.40
N VAL A 116 -3.42 11.06 8.08
CA VAL A 116 -4.85 10.88 7.74
C VAL A 116 -5.75 11.24 8.90
N ALA A 117 -5.45 10.81 10.13
CA ALA A 117 -6.25 11.14 11.31
C ALA A 117 -6.26 12.64 11.59
N ALA A 118 -5.08 13.28 11.56
CA ALA A 118 -4.93 14.73 11.72
C ALA A 118 -5.72 15.50 10.64
N ARG A 119 -5.76 15.00 9.40
CA ARG A 119 -6.55 15.60 8.31
C ARG A 119 -8.06 15.42 8.47
N PHE A 120 -8.51 14.36 9.12
CA PHE A 120 -9.92 14.00 9.30
C PHE A 120 -10.23 13.73 10.79
N PRO A 121 -10.10 14.74 11.67
CA PRO A 121 -10.16 14.54 13.12
C PRO A 121 -11.51 14.02 13.59
N GLY A 122 -11.48 13.17 14.62
CA GLY A 122 -12.69 12.58 15.22
C GLY A 122 -13.37 11.50 14.38
N ARG A 123 -12.74 11.00 13.30
CA ARG A 123 -13.28 9.90 12.47
C ARG A 123 -12.54 8.59 12.73
N GLU A 124 -13.28 7.48 12.86
CA GLU A 124 -12.68 6.15 12.97
C GLU A 124 -11.95 5.78 11.66
N ILE A 125 -10.72 5.27 11.78
CA ILE A 125 -10.00 4.65 10.67
C ILE A 125 -10.37 3.17 10.60
N GLU A 126 -11.01 2.76 9.52
CA GLU A 126 -11.35 1.36 9.28
C GLU A 126 -10.27 0.65 8.44
N ILE A 127 -9.47 -0.20 9.06
CA ILE A 127 -8.51 -1.04 8.35
C ILE A 127 -9.24 -2.21 7.69
N VAL A 128 -9.18 -2.26 6.36
CA VAL A 128 -9.60 -3.41 5.56
C VAL A 128 -8.50 -4.48 5.61
N SER A 129 -7.23 -4.15 5.37
CA SER A 129 -6.12 -5.09 5.61
C SER A 129 -4.75 -4.44 5.69
N GLY A 130 -3.91 -4.91 6.62
CA GLY A 130 -2.48 -4.63 6.66
C GLY A 130 -1.65 -5.70 5.93
N TYR A 131 -0.71 -6.33 6.65
CA TYR A 131 0.12 -7.42 6.14
C TYR A 131 -0.70 -8.59 5.58
N ARG A 132 -0.18 -9.24 4.53
CA ARG A 132 -0.75 -10.45 3.94
C ARG A 132 0.36 -11.49 3.77
N ALA A 133 0.16 -12.68 4.32
CA ALA A 133 1.07 -13.81 4.08
C ALA A 133 0.96 -14.39 2.66
N TYR A 134 -0.18 -14.19 1.99
CA TYR A 134 -0.43 -14.59 0.59
C TYR A 134 -1.62 -13.85 -0.02
N GLY A 135 -1.78 -13.95 -1.33
CA GLY A 135 -2.95 -13.50 -2.08
C GLY A 135 -2.93 -12.01 -2.43
N GLY A 136 -2.35 -11.71 -3.58
CA GLY A 136 -2.14 -10.38 -4.14
C GLY A 136 -1.25 -10.45 -5.39
N ALA A 137 -0.86 -9.31 -5.94
CA ALA A 137 0.14 -9.27 -7.01
C ALA A 137 1.52 -9.79 -6.51
N LYS A 138 2.32 -10.41 -7.39
CA LYS A 138 3.62 -11.03 -7.05
C LYS A 138 4.59 -10.14 -6.28
N ARG A 139 4.50 -8.81 -6.44
CA ARG A 139 5.33 -7.80 -5.76
C ARG A 139 4.50 -6.88 -4.84
N SER A 140 3.41 -7.39 -4.26
CA SER A 140 2.54 -6.59 -3.38
C SER A 140 3.25 -6.14 -2.11
N LYS A 141 3.12 -4.85 -1.79
CA LYS A 141 3.71 -4.22 -0.60
C LYS A 141 3.09 -4.72 0.72
N HIS A 142 1.87 -5.27 0.68
CA HIS A 142 1.28 -5.98 1.82
C HIS A 142 2.13 -7.19 2.27
N PHE A 143 2.86 -7.84 1.36
CA PHE A 143 3.71 -8.99 1.71
C PHE A 143 4.97 -8.58 2.49
N ARG A 144 5.26 -7.27 2.57
CA ARG A 144 6.44 -6.70 3.27
C ARG A 144 6.07 -5.89 4.51
N GLY A 145 4.77 -5.80 4.86
CA GLY A 145 4.28 -4.90 5.92
C GLY A 145 4.37 -3.41 5.55
N GLN A 146 4.47 -3.09 4.25
CA GLN A 146 4.64 -1.74 3.72
C GLN A 146 3.35 -1.15 3.12
N ALA A 147 2.19 -1.76 3.37
CA ALA A 147 0.92 -1.30 2.81
C ALA A 147 -0.29 -1.57 3.70
N VAL A 148 -1.31 -0.73 3.51
CA VAL A 148 -2.59 -0.75 4.21
C VAL A 148 -3.73 -0.45 3.24
N ASP A 149 -4.79 -1.26 3.28
CA ASP A 149 -6.09 -0.97 2.67
C ASP A 149 -7.00 -0.45 3.79
N PHE A 150 -7.60 0.73 3.64
CA PHE A 150 -8.40 1.36 4.70
C PHE A 150 -9.51 2.30 4.20
N LYS A 151 -10.39 2.71 5.12
CA LYS A 151 -11.42 3.74 4.97
C LYS A 151 -11.37 4.70 6.15
N VAL A 152 -12.03 5.85 6.02
CA VAL A 152 -12.22 6.83 7.10
C VAL A 152 -13.73 7.07 7.25
N GLU A 153 -14.25 6.99 8.46
CA GLU A 153 -15.69 7.01 8.71
C GLU A 153 -16.35 8.32 8.24
N GLY A 154 -17.37 8.17 7.38
CA GLY A 154 -18.12 9.31 6.83
C GLY A 154 -17.32 10.20 5.87
N VAL A 155 -16.14 9.77 5.40
CA VAL A 155 -15.34 10.48 4.39
C VAL A 155 -15.32 9.65 3.09
N ARG A 156 -15.54 10.28 1.94
CA ARG A 156 -15.49 9.58 0.65
C ARG A 156 -14.05 9.15 0.35
N ALA A 157 -13.86 7.91 -0.13
CA ALA A 157 -12.54 7.39 -0.49
C ALA A 157 -11.77 8.32 -1.45
N LYS A 158 -12.47 8.99 -2.37
CA LYS A 158 -11.90 10.01 -3.26
C LYS A 158 -11.20 11.16 -2.50
N GLU A 159 -11.76 11.64 -1.40
CA GLU A 159 -11.17 12.74 -0.61
C GLU A 159 -9.92 12.30 0.14
N VAL A 160 -9.93 11.09 0.70
CA VAL A 160 -8.75 10.47 1.33
C VAL A 160 -7.64 10.29 0.30
N ARG A 161 -7.97 9.81 -0.90
CA ARG A 161 -7.04 9.69 -2.04
C ARG A 161 -6.46 11.04 -2.44
N ASP A 162 -7.29 12.05 -2.62
CA ASP A 162 -6.87 13.38 -3.08
C ASP A 162 -5.94 14.04 -2.04
N PHE A 163 -6.22 13.86 -0.74
CA PHE A 163 -5.30 14.23 0.33
C PHE A 163 -3.95 13.49 0.25
N LEU A 164 -3.95 12.14 0.24
CA LEU A 164 -2.70 11.36 0.17
C LEU A 164 -1.87 11.69 -1.08
N TRP A 165 -2.53 11.97 -2.20
CA TRP A 165 -1.88 12.34 -3.45
C TRP A 165 -1.32 13.77 -3.44
N ALA A 166 -1.89 14.69 -2.67
CA ALA A 166 -1.31 16.02 -2.45
C ALA A 166 -0.16 16.00 -1.44
N GLU A 167 -0.31 15.25 -0.35
CA GLU A 167 0.53 15.34 0.86
C GLU A 167 1.81 14.48 0.82
N LEU A 168 1.75 13.27 0.26
CA LEU A 168 2.79 12.26 0.48
C LEU A 168 3.66 12.02 -0.75
N GLU A 169 4.97 12.17 -0.64
CA GLU A 169 5.91 11.66 -1.64
C GLU A 169 6.32 10.21 -1.37
N HIS A 170 6.86 9.54 -2.39
CA HIS A 170 7.36 8.15 -2.29
C HIS A 170 6.31 7.13 -1.81
N VAL A 171 5.07 7.23 -2.30
CA VAL A 171 3.96 6.31 -1.97
C VAL A 171 3.24 5.73 -3.19
N GLY A 172 2.64 4.56 -3.03
CA GLY A 172 1.60 4.05 -3.92
C GLY A 172 0.21 4.35 -3.40
N VAL A 173 -0.68 4.92 -4.22
CA VAL A 173 -2.07 5.22 -3.86
C VAL A 173 -3.03 4.52 -4.82
N GLY A 174 -3.82 3.57 -4.32
CA GLY A 174 -4.80 2.83 -5.11
C GLY A 174 -6.24 3.14 -4.70
N HIS A 175 -7.10 3.55 -5.64
CA HIS A 175 -8.52 3.81 -5.37
C HIS A 175 -9.40 2.65 -5.85
N TYR A 176 -10.01 1.94 -4.90
CA TYR A 176 -10.84 0.75 -5.16
C TYR A 176 -12.33 1.12 -5.12
N HIS A 177 -12.84 1.66 -6.22
CA HIS A 177 -14.16 2.29 -6.31
C HIS A 177 -15.28 1.37 -5.84
N SER A 178 -15.38 0.15 -6.38
CA SER A 178 -16.44 -0.80 -6.04
C SER A 178 -16.40 -1.31 -4.58
N LYS A 179 -15.23 -1.24 -3.93
CA LYS A 179 -15.06 -1.64 -2.52
C LYS A 179 -15.08 -0.45 -1.56
N GLY A 180 -14.99 0.77 -2.09
CA GLY A 180 -14.98 2.03 -1.33
C GLY A 180 -13.84 2.13 -0.33
N PHE A 181 -12.63 1.66 -0.67
CA PHE A 181 -11.43 1.81 0.16
C PHE A 181 -10.25 2.40 -0.62
N ILE A 182 -9.29 2.95 0.12
CA ILE A 182 -7.99 3.39 -0.41
C ILE A 182 -6.91 2.42 0.03
N HIS A 183 -6.06 2.06 -0.93
CA HIS A 183 -4.78 1.41 -0.70
C HIS A 183 -3.71 2.48 -0.58
N LEU A 184 -2.88 2.37 0.43
CA LEU A 184 -1.67 3.17 0.61
C LEU A 184 -0.49 2.23 0.82
N ASP A 185 0.60 2.45 0.09
CA ASP A 185 1.86 1.74 0.29
C ASP A 185 3.08 2.68 0.28
N VAL A 186 4.14 2.27 0.99
CA VAL A 186 5.37 3.05 1.17
C VAL A 186 6.45 2.58 0.17
N ARG A 187 7.14 3.54 -0.45
CA ARG A 187 8.11 3.31 -1.52
C ARG A 187 9.38 4.17 -1.39
N PRO A 188 10.21 3.99 -0.34
CA PRO A 188 11.34 4.89 -0.06
C PRO A 188 12.40 5.01 -1.17
N SER A 189 12.36 4.12 -2.16
CA SER A 189 13.28 4.10 -3.31
C SER A 189 12.56 3.95 -4.66
N GLU A 190 11.26 4.28 -4.71
CA GLU A 190 10.50 4.31 -5.97
C GLU A 190 9.76 5.65 -6.11
N MET A 191 9.34 5.97 -7.34
CA MET A 191 8.50 7.14 -7.59
C MET A 191 7.07 6.90 -7.07
N LYS A 192 6.42 8.01 -6.71
CA LYS A 192 5.00 8.05 -6.36
C LYS A 192 4.14 7.54 -7.52
N ILE A 193 3.18 6.65 -7.24
CA ILE A 193 2.35 6.03 -8.30
C ILE A 193 0.89 5.88 -7.86
N GLY A 194 -0.03 6.27 -8.75
CA GLY A 194 -1.47 6.18 -8.51
C GLY A 194 -2.17 5.23 -9.48
N TRP A 195 -3.21 4.55 -9.01
CA TRP A 195 -4.06 3.70 -9.86
C TRP A 195 -5.52 3.63 -9.40
N ASP A 196 -6.44 3.40 -10.34
CA ASP A 196 -7.83 3.03 -10.04
C ASP A 196 -8.06 1.52 -10.24
N GLN A 197 -8.89 0.92 -9.39
CA GLN A 197 -9.66 -0.29 -9.70
C GLN A 197 -11.15 0.03 -9.64
N TRP A 198 -11.82 0.02 -10.79
CA TRP A 198 -13.24 0.39 -10.89
C TRP A 198 -14.20 -0.72 -10.51
N ARG A 199 -13.89 -1.96 -10.89
CA ARG A 199 -14.68 -3.17 -10.59
C ARG A 199 -13.79 -4.19 -9.88
N GLU A 200 -14.36 -4.98 -8.98
CA GLU A 200 -13.67 -6.12 -8.38
C GLU A 200 -13.21 -7.11 -9.47
N GLY A 201 -11.97 -7.61 -9.34
CA GLY A 201 -11.31 -8.42 -10.36
C GLY A 201 -10.92 -7.66 -11.64
N GLY A 202 -11.31 -6.39 -11.77
CA GLY A 202 -11.00 -5.55 -12.92
C GLY A 202 -9.52 -5.16 -13.01
N LYS A 203 -9.06 -4.92 -14.24
CA LYS A 203 -7.71 -4.44 -14.53
C LYS A 203 -7.43 -3.11 -13.80
N TYR A 204 -6.22 -2.98 -13.25
CA TYR A 204 -5.75 -1.72 -12.69
C TYR A 204 -5.49 -0.69 -13.80
N ARG A 205 -5.94 0.54 -13.60
CA ARG A 205 -5.61 1.69 -14.45
C ARG A 205 -4.58 2.55 -13.73
N TYR A 206 -3.31 2.36 -14.07
CA TYR A 206 -2.22 3.23 -13.60
C TYR A 206 -2.26 4.61 -14.28
N HIS A 207 -1.67 5.60 -13.62
CA HIS A 207 -1.66 7.02 -14.06
C HIS A 207 -3.06 7.56 -14.46
N PRO A 208 -4.11 7.37 -13.63
CA PRO A 208 -5.42 7.92 -13.89
C PRO A 208 -5.40 9.47 -13.84
N ARG A 209 -6.42 10.15 -14.39
CA ARG A 209 -6.40 11.62 -14.57
C ARG A 209 -6.09 12.42 -13.29
N TRP A 210 -6.44 11.89 -12.12
CA TRP A 210 -6.19 12.51 -10.82
C TRP A 210 -4.71 12.47 -10.38
N THR A 211 -3.82 11.75 -11.07
CA THR A 211 -2.36 11.79 -10.84
C THR A 211 -1.63 12.83 -11.69
N ALA A 212 -2.30 13.49 -12.63
CA ALA A 212 -1.72 14.62 -13.36
C ALA A 212 -1.69 15.86 -12.45
N GLY A 213 -0.59 16.61 -12.47
CA GLY A 213 -0.28 17.64 -11.49
C GLY A 213 -1.35 18.71 -11.27
N ASN A 214 -1.47 19.13 -10.01
CA ASN A 214 -2.37 20.12 -9.42
C ASN A 214 -2.96 21.18 -10.38
N GLY A 215 -4.27 21.10 -10.61
CA GLY A 215 -5.04 22.13 -11.33
C GLY A 215 -6.55 21.90 -11.21
N ASN A 216 -7.15 22.48 -10.16
CA ASN A 216 -8.58 22.56 -9.83
C ASN A 216 -9.44 21.28 -9.98
N ILE A 217 -9.92 20.79 -8.82
CA ILE A 217 -11.17 20.02 -8.70
C ILE A 217 -12.18 20.90 -7.95
#